data_AF-A0A448MIY3-F1
#
_entry.id   AF-A0A448MIY3-F1
#
_cell.length_a   1.000
_cell.length_b   1.000
_cell.length_c   1.000
_cell.angle_alpha   90.00
_cell.angle_beta   90.00
_cell.angle_gamma   90.00
#
_symmetry.space_group_name_H-M   'P 1'
#
loop_
_entity.id
_entity.type
_entity.pdbx_description
1 polymer ?
#
loop_
_entity_poly.entity_id
_entity_poly.type
_entity_poly.pdbx_seq_one_letter_code
_entity_poly.pdbx_strand_id
1 'polypeptide(L)'
;MEKIIIDESQFHRTVSRISHEIIEKHPSLDNVVIVGIKRRGAEIATLIKHKIIDLISVEIPSMELDITFYRDDLQRTEPENSMPVYSGASQYLNVKDKDVILIDDVLFTGRTIRAAMDALTDFGRAAKIELVILLIVGIVNYLYEQIM
;
A
#
# COMPACT_ATOMS: atom_id res chain seq x y z
N MET A 1 25.43 -1.14 -16.52
CA MET A 1 24.86 -2.50 -16.59
C MET A 1 23.73 -2.55 -15.59
N GLU A 2 22.50 -2.77 -16.05
CA GLU A 2 21.35 -2.88 -15.16
C GLU A 2 21.43 -4.22 -14.41
N LYS A 3 21.13 -4.20 -13.10
CA LYS A 3 21.09 -5.41 -12.26
C LYS A 3 19.66 -5.63 -11.81
N ILE A 4 19.11 -6.80 -12.13
CA ILE A 4 17.79 -7.21 -11.62
C ILE A 4 17.93 -7.47 -10.12
N ILE A 5 17.10 -6.78 -9.31
CA ILE A 5 17.07 -6.93 -7.85
C ILE A 5 16.03 -7.98 -7.42
N ILE A 6 14.87 -7.98 -8.08
CA ILE A 6 13.79 -8.95 -7.87
C ILE A 6 13.40 -9.48 -9.26
N ASP A 7 13.58 -10.79 -9.47
CA ASP A 7 13.08 -11.46 -10.67
C ASP A 7 11.58 -11.82 -10.53
N GLU A 8 10.95 -12.23 -11.63
CA GLU A 8 9.53 -12.59 -11.67
C GLU A 8 9.16 -13.69 -10.65
N SER A 9 10.01 -14.71 -10.52
CA SER A 9 9.79 -15.83 -9.61
C SER A 9 9.86 -15.37 -8.14
N GLN A 10 10.82 -14.49 -7.82
CA GLN A 10 10.97 -13.86 -6.52
C GLN A 10 9.78 -12.94 -6.19
N PHE A 11 9.29 -12.20 -7.18
CA PHE A 11 8.12 -11.34 -7.02
C PHE A 11 6.88 -12.16 -6.63
N HIS A 12 6.55 -13.20 -7.38
CA HIS A 12 5.38 -14.04 -7.07
C HIS A 12 5.50 -14.77 -5.73
N ARG A 13 6.70 -15.27 -5.37
CA ARG A 13 6.94 -15.84 -4.04
C ARG A 13 6.73 -14.81 -2.93
N THR A 14 7.19 -13.58 -3.14
CA THR A 14 7.05 -12.51 -2.16
C THR A 14 5.60 -12.11 -1.96
N VAL A 15 4.83 -11.94 -3.05
CA VAL A 15 3.38 -11.71 -2.98
C VAL A 15 2.69 -12.84 -2.22
N SER A 16 3.02 -14.10 -2.51
CA SER A 16 2.44 -15.25 -1.80
C SER A 16 2.76 -15.22 -0.31
N ARG A 17 4.00 -14.90 0.08
CA ARG A 17 4.41 -14.78 1.48
C ARG A 17 3.65 -13.66 2.19
N ILE A 18 3.54 -12.49 1.56
CA ILE A 18 2.78 -11.36 2.12
C ILE A 18 1.32 -11.75 2.36
N SER A 19 0.68 -12.43 1.40
CA SER A 19 -0.70 -12.90 1.57
C SER A 19 -0.86 -13.85 2.76
N HIS A 20 0.07 -14.79 2.96
CA HIS A 20 0.06 -15.64 4.16
C HIS A 20 0.26 -14.84 5.44
N GLU A 21 1.22 -13.91 5.47
CA GLU A 21 1.45 -13.06 6.65
C GLU A 21 0.23 -12.21 7.01
N ILE A 22 -0.50 -11.69 6.01
CA ILE A 22 -1.75 -10.93 6.25
C ILE A 22 -2.79 -11.84 6.91
N ILE A 23 -2.99 -13.06 6.39
CA ILE A 23 -3.94 -14.03 6.94
C ILE A 23 -3.56 -14.43 8.37
N GLU A 24 -2.28 -14.67 8.64
CA GLU A 24 -1.79 -15.08 9.96
C GLU A 24 -1.89 -13.95 11.01
N LYS A 25 -1.61 -12.70 10.61
CA LYS A 25 -1.66 -11.54 11.51
C LYS A 25 -3.08 -11.08 11.84
N HIS A 26 -4.07 -11.44 11.02
CA HIS A 26 -5.46 -11.02 11.18
C HIS A 26 -6.36 -12.23 11.37
N PRO A 27 -6.65 -12.64 12.63
CA PRO A 27 -7.52 -13.78 12.92
C PRO A 27 -8.93 -13.66 12.31
N SER A 28 -9.39 -12.44 12.07
CA SER A 28 -10.54 -12.11 11.21
C SER A 28 -10.16 -10.97 10.27
N LEU A 29 -10.67 -11.04 9.04
CA LEU A 29 -10.49 -10.03 8.01
C LEU A 29 -11.70 -9.07 7.90
N ASP A 30 -12.72 -9.20 8.76
CA ASP A 30 -13.96 -8.42 8.68
C ASP A 30 -13.75 -6.91 8.85
N ASN A 31 -12.67 -6.54 9.56
CA ASN A 31 -12.31 -5.15 9.82
C ASN A 31 -11.13 -4.65 8.97
N VAL A 32 -10.60 -5.49 8.08
CA VAL A 32 -9.43 -5.19 7.28
C VAL A 32 -9.85 -4.54 5.96
N VAL A 33 -9.10 -3.53 5.53
CA VAL A 33 -9.23 -2.89 4.23
C VAL A 33 -7.86 -2.80 3.57
N ILE A 34 -7.77 -3.16 2.29
CA ILE A 34 -6.54 -2.99 1.50
C ILE A 34 -6.58 -1.65 0.76
N VAL A 35 -5.53 -0.86 0.87
CA VAL A 35 -5.38 0.40 0.14
C VAL A 35 -4.08 0.34 -0.67
N GLY A 36 -4.20 0.30 -1.98
CA GLY A 36 -3.04 0.33 -2.88
C GLY A 36 -2.73 1.74 -3.36
N ILE A 37 -1.49 2.22 -3.18
CA ILE A 37 -1.08 3.52 -3.69
C ILE A 37 -0.88 3.43 -5.20
N LYS A 38 -1.49 4.34 -5.96
CA LYS A 38 -1.30 4.37 -7.42
C LYS A 38 0.14 4.71 -7.78
N ARG A 39 0.73 4.04 -8.78
CA ARG A 39 0.14 3.03 -9.69
C ARG A 39 0.45 1.59 -9.28
N ARG A 40 1.73 1.26 -9.08
CA ARG A 40 2.17 -0.14 -8.86
C ARG A 40 1.74 -0.72 -7.52
N GLY A 41 1.62 0.09 -6.47
CA GLY A 41 1.06 -0.34 -5.19
C GLY A 41 -0.36 -0.90 -5.32
N ALA A 42 -1.19 -0.29 -6.19
CA ALA A 42 -2.53 -0.78 -6.52
C ALA A 42 -2.52 -2.12 -7.28
N GLU A 43 -1.59 -2.31 -8.21
CA GLU A 43 -1.42 -3.59 -8.93
C GLU A 43 -1.01 -4.72 -7.95
N ILE A 44 -0.05 -4.44 -7.06
CA ILE A 44 0.39 -5.38 -6.02
C ILE A 44 -0.75 -5.69 -5.05
N ALA A 45 -1.51 -4.69 -4.63
CA ALA A 45 -2.68 -4.85 -3.77
C ALA A 45 -3.73 -5.79 -4.38
N THR A 46 -3.98 -5.64 -5.69
CA THR A 46 -4.89 -6.53 -6.43
C THR A 46 -4.39 -7.97 -6.44
N LEU A 47 -3.08 -8.18 -6.67
CA LEU A 47 -2.49 -9.53 -6.64
C LEU A 47 -2.60 -10.18 -5.25
N ILE A 48 -2.33 -9.41 -4.19
CA ILE A 48 -2.47 -9.88 -2.80
C ILE A 48 -3.92 -10.24 -2.50
N LYS A 49 -4.89 -9.38 -2.89
CA LYS A 49 -6.31 -9.62 -2.70
C LYS A 49 -6.75 -10.93 -3.37
N HIS A 50 -6.40 -11.12 -4.65
CA HIS A 50 -6.73 -12.36 -5.36
C HIS A 50 -6.11 -13.59 -4.69
N LYS A 51 -4.85 -13.49 -4.26
CA LYS A 51 -4.19 -14.59 -3.57
C LYS A 51 -4.87 -14.95 -2.25
N ILE A 52 -5.38 -13.97 -1.50
CA ILE A 52 -6.14 -14.22 -0.26
C ILE A 52 -7.47 -14.90 -0.59
N ILE A 53 -8.18 -14.45 -1.64
CA ILE A 53 -9.40 -15.11 -2.13
C ILE A 53 -9.12 -16.57 -2.49
N ASP A 54 -8.03 -16.84 -3.21
CA ASP A 54 -7.66 -18.22 -3.59
C ASP A 54 -7.33 -19.12 -2.39
N LEU A 55 -6.76 -18.53 -1.32
CA LEU A 55 -6.30 -19.28 -0.14
C LEU A 55 -7.44 -19.62 0.83
N ILE A 56 -8.39 -18.69 1.04
CA ILE A 56 -9.39 -18.80 2.10
C ILE A 56 -10.82 -18.40 1.66
N SER A 57 -11.04 -18.09 0.38
CA SER A 57 -12.34 -17.68 -0.19
C SER A 57 -12.95 -16.43 0.48
N VAL A 58 -12.10 -15.54 1.01
CA VAL A 58 -12.51 -14.27 1.61
C VAL A 58 -12.13 -13.10 0.70
N GLU A 59 -13.12 -12.27 0.38
CA GLU A 59 -12.89 -11.03 -0.34
C GLU A 59 -12.69 -9.87 0.64
N ILE A 60 -11.49 -9.29 0.64
CA ILE A 60 -11.19 -8.09 1.44
C ILE A 60 -11.60 -6.84 0.63
N PRO A 61 -12.34 -5.89 1.24
CA PRO A 61 -12.60 -4.60 0.62
C PRO A 61 -11.30 -3.87 0.27
N SER A 62 -11.24 -3.28 -0.92
CA SER A 62 -10.03 -2.63 -1.41
C SER A 62 -10.33 -1.34 -2.16
N MET A 63 -9.44 -0.35 -2.02
CA MET A 63 -9.46 0.87 -2.82
C MET A 63 -8.07 1.23 -3.34
N GLU A 64 -8.04 2.02 -4.40
CA GLU A 64 -6.82 2.61 -4.94
C GLU A 64 -6.72 4.06 -4.51
N LEU A 65 -5.55 4.47 -4.03
CA LEU A 65 -5.31 5.82 -3.53
C LEU A 65 -4.40 6.59 -4.48
N ASP A 66 -4.95 7.66 -5.07
CA ASP A 66 -4.17 8.64 -5.83
C ASP A 66 -3.70 9.75 -4.88
N ILE A 67 -2.39 9.86 -4.69
CA ILE A 67 -1.78 10.84 -3.79
C ILE A 67 -1.18 12.05 -4.53
N THR A 68 -1.45 12.20 -5.84
CA THR A 68 -0.81 13.23 -6.68
C THR A 68 -0.95 14.63 -6.09
N PHE A 69 -2.13 14.96 -5.55
CA PHE A 69 -2.40 16.27 -4.92
C PHE A 69 -1.83 16.43 -3.50
N TYR A 70 -1.40 15.33 -2.87
CA TYR A 70 -0.86 15.28 -1.51
C TYR A 70 0.66 15.37 -1.47
N ARG A 71 1.30 15.48 -2.63
CA ARG A 71 2.74 15.51 -2.78
C ARG A 71 3.24 16.95 -2.81
N ASP A 72 3.78 17.41 -1.68
CA ASP A 72 4.36 18.75 -1.49
C ASP A 72 5.43 19.12 -2.54
N ASP A 73 6.07 18.13 -3.15
CA ASP A 73 7.14 18.28 -4.14
C ASP A 73 6.64 18.52 -5.59
N LEU A 74 5.34 18.43 -5.86
CA LEU A 74 4.77 18.54 -7.20
C LEU A 74 4.27 19.94 -7.58
N GLN A 75 4.55 20.98 -6.78
CA GLN A 75 4.12 22.38 -7.02
C GLN A 75 4.74 23.09 -8.26
N ARG A 76 5.16 22.38 -9.31
CA ARG A 76 5.79 23.01 -10.50
C ARG A 76 5.23 22.63 -11.87
N THR A 77 4.08 21.97 -11.93
CA THR A 77 3.40 21.80 -13.23
C THR A 77 1.89 21.90 -13.07
N GLU A 78 1.40 23.10 -12.80
CA GLU A 78 0.01 23.44 -13.13
C GLU A 78 -0.07 23.66 -14.65
N PRO A 79 -1.16 23.21 -15.29
CA PRO A 79 -2.08 24.21 -15.78
C PRO A 79 -3.46 24.06 -15.14
N GLU A 80 -3.94 25.24 -14.73
CA GLU A 80 -5.30 25.68 -14.45
C GLU A 80 -6.43 24.63 -14.52
N ASN A 81 -7.17 24.52 -13.41
CA ASN A 81 -8.43 23.79 -13.28
C ASN A 81 -8.34 22.26 -13.31
N SER A 82 -7.66 21.69 -12.31
CA SER A 82 -7.98 20.35 -11.87
C SER A 82 -8.34 20.39 -10.39
N MET A 83 -9.63 20.62 -10.09
CA MET A 83 -10.21 19.96 -8.91
C MET A 83 -9.69 18.51 -8.92
N PRO A 84 -9.36 17.89 -7.77
CA PRO A 84 -8.83 16.53 -7.75
C PRO A 84 -9.69 15.67 -8.66
N VAL A 85 -9.15 15.35 -9.84
CA VAL A 85 -9.87 14.56 -10.81
C VAL A 85 -9.86 13.21 -10.15
N TYR A 86 -11.01 12.83 -9.60
CA TYR A 86 -11.31 11.50 -9.10
C TYR A 86 -11.19 10.56 -10.30
N SER A 87 -9.94 10.23 -10.65
CA SER A 87 -9.60 9.52 -11.87
C SER A 87 -9.73 8.03 -11.58
N GLY A 88 -10.94 7.53 -11.83
CA GLY A 88 -11.22 6.13 -11.95
C GLY A 88 -11.73 5.49 -10.65
N ALA A 89 -12.99 5.07 -10.73
CA ALA A 89 -13.67 4.20 -9.79
C ALA A 89 -12.77 3.08 -9.22
N SER A 90 -12.29 3.27 -8.00
CA SER A 90 -12.45 2.24 -6.97
C SER A 90 -13.50 2.77 -6.00
N GLN A 91 -14.42 1.92 -5.57
CA GLN A 91 -15.60 2.33 -4.81
C GLN A 91 -15.17 3.17 -3.60
N TYR A 92 -15.88 4.28 -3.33
CA TYR A 92 -15.69 5.03 -2.08
C TYR A 92 -15.76 4.05 -0.91
N LEU A 93 -14.67 3.91 -0.18
CA LEU A 93 -14.54 2.99 0.92
C LEU A 93 -14.24 3.78 2.17
N ASN A 94 -15.20 3.79 3.10
CA ASN A 94 -15.01 4.44 4.38
C ASN A 94 -13.99 3.62 5.20
N VAL A 95 -12.87 4.25 5.55
CA VAL A 95 -11.79 3.62 6.34
C VAL A 95 -11.94 3.87 7.83
N LYS A 96 -13.00 4.56 8.26
CA LYS A 96 -13.22 4.87 9.67
C LYS A 96 -13.28 3.60 10.52
N ASP A 97 -12.46 3.58 11.58
CA ASP A 97 -12.35 2.48 12.55
C ASP A 97 -11.90 1.13 11.91
N LYS A 98 -11.40 1.16 10.66
CA LYS A 98 -10.85 -0.01 9.96
C LYS A 98 -9.35 -0.20 10.20
N ASP A 99 -8.90 -1.44 10.07
CA ASP A 99 -7.49 -1.80 9.98
C ASP A 99 -7.06 -1.70 8.51
N VAL A 100 -6.35 -0.63 8.18
CA VAL A 100 -5.93 -0.33 6.81
C VAL A 100 -4.56 -0.96 6.53
N ILE A 101 -4.49 -1.81 5.52
CA ILE A 101 -3.22 -2.30 4.96
C ILE A 101 -2.88 -1.44 3.74
N LEU A 102 -1.96 -0.49 3.93
CA LEU A 102 -1.46 0.39 2.90
C LEU A 102 -0.33 -0.29 2.12
N ILE A 103 -0.40 -0.30 0.80
CA ILE A 103 0.49 -1.08 -0.07
C ILE A 103 1.18 -0.18 -1.09
N ASP A 104 2.51 -0.24 -1.14
CA ASP A 104 3.35 0.45 -2.13
C ASP A 104 4.48 -0.46 -2.65
N ASP A 105 5.06 -0.12 -3.79
CA ASP A 105 6.11 -0.94 -4.39
C ASP A 105 7.49 -0.67 -3.74
N VAL A 106 7.85 0.60 -3.54
CA VAL A 106 9.17 0.98 -3.05
C VAL A 106 9.09 2.02 -1.93
N LEU A 107 9.61 1.67 -0.76
CA LEU A 107 9.87 2.65 0.29
C LEU A 107 11.26 3.25 0.11
N PHE A 108 11.32 4.57 -0.11
CA PHE A 108 12.55 5.33 -0.16
C PHE A 108 12.61 6.36 0.97
N THR A 109 12.25 7.62 0.71
CA THR A 109 12.26 8.70 1.73
C THR A 109 11.04 8.69 2.65
N GLY A 110 10.02 7.89 2.35
CA GLY A 110 8.74 7.85 3.07
C GLY A 110 7.75 8.96 2.70
N ARG A 111 8.10 9.90 1.79
CA ARG A 111 7.18 10.98 1.36
C ARG A 111 5.88 10.48 0.76
N THR A 112 5.95 9.40 -0.04
CA THR A 112 4.77 8.74 -0.62
C THR A 112 3.82 8.24 0.47
N ILE A 113 4.37 7.61 1.51
CA ILE A 113 3.58 7.07 2.62
C ILE A 113 2.96 8.19 3.45
N ARG A 114 3.71 9.27 3.71
CA ARG A 114 3.16 10.46 4.39
C ARG A 114 1.97 11.04 3.62
N ALA A 115 2.14 11.28 2.32
CA ALA A 115 1.08 11.81 1.46
C ALA A 115 -0.14 10.87 1.40
N ALA A 116 0.08 9.55 1.41
CA ALA A 116 -0.99 8.56 1.50
C ALA A 116 -1.73 8.60 2.83
N MET A 117 -1.02 8.77 3.96
CA MET A 117 -1.64 8.92 5.27
C MET A 117 -2.51 10.18 5.33
N ASP A 118 -2.04 11.29 4.77
CA ASP A 118 -2.81 12.54 4.70
C ASP A 118 -4.05 12.34 3.82
N ALA A 119 -3.91 11.74 2.64
CA ALA A 119 -5.02 11.45 1.74
C ALA A 119 -6.06 10.50 2.35
N LEU A 120 -5.64 9.52 3.16
CA LEU A 120 -6.55 8.61 3.84
C LEU A 120 -7.50 9.31 4.81
N THR A 121 -7.12 10.48 5.36
CA THR A 121 -7.96 11.21 6.31
C THR A 121 -9.28 11.68 5.69
N ASP A 122 -9.31 11.92 4.37
CA ASP A 122 -10.52 12.26 3.63
C ASP A 122 -11.56 11.12 3.61
N PHE A 123 -11.10 9.88 3.77
CA PHE A 123 -11.93 8.67 3.75
C PHE A 123 -12.33 8.20 5.16
N GLY A 124 -11.86 8.88 6.21
CA GLY A 124 -12.12 8.58 7.61
C GLY A 124 -10.86 8.31 8.42
N ARG A 125 -11.03 8.19 9.74
CA ARG A 125 -9.93 7.87 10.66
C ARG A 125 -9.81 6.36 10.83
N ALA A 126 -8.80 5.75 10.22
CA ALA A 126 -8.46 4.35 10.45
C ALA A 126 -8.16 4.08 11.94
N ALA A 127 -8.51 2.88 12.41
CA ALA A 127 -8.13 2.41 13.74
C ALA A 127 -6.62 2.11 13.79
N LYS A 128 -6.11 1.52 12.70
CA LYS A 128 -4.72 1.14 12.52
C LYS A 128 -4.34 1.30 11.05
N ILE A 129 -3.10 1.69 10.78
CA ILE A 129 -2.51 1.64 9.44
C ILE A 129 -1.28 0.74 9.52
N GLU A 130 -1.29 -0.33 8.73
CA GLU A 130 -0.16 -1.20 8.48
C GLU A 130 0.42 -0.92 7.10
N LEU A 131 1.72 -1.13 6.94
CA LEU A 131 2.41 -0.84 5.70
C LEU A 131 3.01 -2.13 5.11
N VAL A 132 2.70 -2.39 3.85
CA VAL A 132 3.29 -3.46 3.04
C VAL A 132 4.09 -2.83 1.92
N ILE A 133 5.39 -3.13 1.89
CA ILE A 133 6.33 -2.63 0.90
C ILE A 133 7.05 -3.81 0.26
N LEU A 134 7.13 -3.83 -1.08
CA LEU A 134 7.88 -4.87 -1.78
C LEU A 134 9.40 -4.69 -1.62
N LEU A 135 9.90 -3.46 -1.75
CA LEU A 135 11.34 -3.15 -1.66
C LEU A 135 11.60 -1.90 -0.82
N ILE A 136 12.60 -1.95 0.05
CA ILE A 136 13.08 -0.77 0.79
C ILE A 136 14.43 -0.35 0.23
N VAL A 137 14.55 0.93 -0.14
CA VAL A 137 15.78 1.54 -0.66
C VAL A 137 16.34 2.49 0.39
N GLY A 138 17.56 2.24 0.85
CA GLY A 138 18.24 3.08 1.85
C GLY A 138 19.06 2.26 2.84
N ILE A 139 19.83 2.94 3.69
CA ILE A 139 20.60 2.31 4.75
C ILE A 139 19.64 1.99 5.89
N VAL A 140 19.13 0.76 5.92
CA VAL A 140 18.67 0.19 7.19
C VAL A 140 19.96 -0.12 7.96
N ASN A 141 20.40 0.79 8.84
CA ASN A 141 21.41 0.44 9.84
C ASN A 141 20.72 -0.55 10.79
N TYR A 142 20.96 -1.84 10.56
CA TYR A 142 20.60 -2.90 11.49
C TYR A 142 21.37 -2.64 12.79
N LEU A 143 20.76 -1.93 13.75
CA LEU A 143 21.14 -2.00 15.16
C LEU A 143 20.76 -3.39 15.67
N TYR A 144 21.57 -4.39 15.31
CA TYR A 144 21.46 -5.77 15.79
C TYR A 144 22.50 -6.12 16.86
N GLU A 145 23.32 -5.16 17.30
CA GLU A 145 24.40 -5.39 18.27
C GLU A 145 24.12 -4.91 19.71
N GLN A 146 22.88 -4.74 20.16
CA GLN A 146 22.62 -4.35 21.58
C GLN A 146 21.82 -5.33 22.43
N ILE A 147 21.56 -6.57 21.96
CA ILE A 147 20.97 -7.60 22.83
C ILE A 147 21.61 -8.98 22.53
N MET A 148 22.89 -9.12 22.87
CA MET A 148 23.49 -10.39 23.30
C MET A 148 24.43 -10.14 24.47
#